data_AF-A0A0C7DV37-F1
#
_entry.id   AF-A0A0C7DV37-F1
#
_cell.length_a   1.000
_cell.length_b   1.000
_cell.length_c   1.000
_cell.angle_alpha   90.00
_cell.angle_beta   90.00
_cell.angle_gamma   90.00
#
_symmetry.space_group_name_H-M   'P 1'
#
loop_
_entity.id
_entity.type
_entity.pdbx_description
1 polymer ?
#
loop_
_entity_poly.entity_id
_entity_poly.type
_entity_poly.pdbx_seq_one_letter_code
_entity_poly.pdbx_strand_id
1 'polypeptide(L)'
;CKFFCCSFKRANLRDTQFVDCSFIERGELEGCDFSYSDLRDASFKNCSLSMSYFKGANCFGIEFRECDLKGANFAQASFMNQVSNRMYFCSAYITGCNLSYANFERQCIEKCDLFENRWI
;
A
#
# COMPACT_ATOMS: atom_id res chain seq x y z
N CYS A 1 -3.54 -15.78 -3.69
CA CYS A 1 -4.85 -16.10 -3.02
C CYS A 1 -5.97 -15.17 -3.49
N LYS A 2 -7.25 -15.47 -3.26
CA LYS A 2 -8.36 -14.53 -3.52
C LYS A 2 -9.10 -14.21 -2.23
N PHE A 3 -9.25 -12.93 -1.91
CA PHE A 3 -9.96 -12.44 -0.73
C PHE A 3 -11.23 -11.73 -1.17
N PHE A 4 -12.39 -12.28 -0.80
CA PHE A 4 -13.70 -11.74 -1.18
C PHE A 4 -14.36 -11.04 -0.01
N CYS A 5 -14.67 -9.74 -0.17
CA CYS A 5 -15.33 -8.90 0.85
C CYS A 5 -14.63 -8.98 2.22
N CYS A 6 -13.30 -9.14 2.23
CA CYS A 6 -12.51 -9.14 3.45
C CYS A 6 -12.17 -7.70 3.83
N SER A 7 -11.99 -7.46 5.14
CA SER A 7 -11.43 -6.22 5.66
C SER A 7 -10.20 -6.54 6.50
N PHE A 8 -9.11 -5.83 6.25
CA PHE A 8 -7.88 -5.85 7.04
C PHE A 8 -7.72 -4.55 7.84
N LYS A 9 -8.81 -3.82 8.06
CA LYS A 9 -8.81 -2.59 8.84
C LYS A 9 -8.26 -2.85 10.23
N ARG A 10 -7.25 -2.07 10.64
CA ARG A 10 -6.52 -2.23 11.92
C ARG A 10 -5.86 -3.60 12.12
N ALA A 11 -5.73 -4.41 11.08
CA ALA A 11 -5.03 -5.68 11.18
C ALA A 11 -3.52 -5.43 11.42
N ASN A 12 -2.90 -6.34 12.18
CA ASN A 12 -1.45 -6.44 12.21
C ASN A 12 -1.03 -7.37 11.07
N LEU A 13 -0.43 -6.80 10.04
CA LEU A 13 0.07 -7.46 8.85
C LEU A 13 1.58 -7.21 8.67
N ARG A 14 2.27 -6.90 9.77
CA ARG A 14 3.72 -6.68 9.75
C ARG A 14 4.43 -7.91 9.19
N ASP A 15 5.44 -7.70 8.35
CA ASP A 15 6.29 -8.74 7.77
C ASP A 15 5.53 -9.77 6.90
N THR A 16 4.24 -9.53 6.60
CA THR A 16 3.42 -10.46 5.82
C THR A 16 3.79 -10.40 4.33
N GLN A 17 3.58 -11.52 3.64
CA GLN A 17 3.83 -11.64 2.21
C GLN A 17 2.55 -12.07 1.48
N PHE A 18 2.16 -11.25 0.50
CA PHE A 18 1.09 -11.55 -0.44
C PHE A 18 1.71 -11.69 -1.83
N VAL A 19 1.55 -12.87 -2.43
CA VAL A 19 2.07 -13.18 -3.77
C VAL A 19 0.91 -13.73 -4.60
N ASP A 20 0.73 -13.18 -5.80
CA ASP A 20 -0.33 -13.57 -6.73
C ASP A 20 -1.71 -13.53 -6.05
N CYS A 21 -1.99 -12.42 -5.35
CA CYS A 21 -3.21 -12.22 -4.59
C CYS A 21 -4.17 -11.25 -5.26
N SER A 22 -5.47 -11.54 -5.19
CA SER A 22 -6.53 -10.62 -5.62
C SER A 22 -7.43 -10.27 -4.44
N PHE A 23 -7.69 -8.97 -4.28
CA PHE A 23 -8.56 -8.42 -3.26
C PHE A 23 -9.81 -7.86 -3.93
N ILE A 24 -10.98 -8.40 -3.59
CA ILE A 24 -12.22 -8.21 -4.34
C ILE A 24 -13.34 -7.77 -3.38
N GLU A 25 -13.91 -6.60 -3.64
CA GLU A 25 -15.05 -6.04 -2.91
C GLU A 25 -16.40 -6.41 -3.57
N ARG A 26 -17.50 -5.99 -2.91
CA ARG A 26 -18.86 -6.17 -3.45
C ARG A 26 -18.98 -5.57 -4.85
N GLY A 27 -19.65 -6.31 -5.74
CA GLY A 27 -19.84 -5.91 -7.13
C GLY A 27 -18.63 -6.21 -8.03
N GLU A 28 -17.73 -7.11 -7.61
CA GLU A 28 -16.54 -7.55 -8.36
C GLU A 28 -15.54 -6.42 -8.66
N LEU A 29 -15.64 -5.32 -7.93
CA LEU A 29 -14.62 -4.29 -7.95
C LEU A 29 -13.42 -4.81 -7.17
N GLU A 30 -12.23 -4.76 -7.78
CA GLU A 30 -10.99 -4.95 -7.04
C GLU A 30 -10.89 -3.87 -5.95
N GLY A 31 -10.43 -4.28 -4.77
CA GLY A 31 -10.30 -3.42 -3.59
C GLY A 31 -10.32 -4.20 -2.29
N CYS A 32 -9.78 -3.58 -1.24
CA CYS A 32 -9.95 -4.01 0.15
C CYS A 32 -9.64 -2.86 1.11
N ASP A 33 -10.23 -2.90 2.31
CA ASP A 33 -9.95 -1.93 3.36
C ASP A 33 -8.76 -2.39 4.23
N PHE A 34 -7.61 -1.73 4.05
CA PHE A 34 -6.42 -1.82 4.89
C PHE A 34 -6.26 -0.60 5.82
N SER A 35 -7.31 0.20 6.02
CA SER A 35 -7.20 1.45 6.78
C SER A 35 -6.71 1.20 8.21
N TYR A 36 -5.77 2.02 8.66
CA TYR A 36 -5.15 1.95 9.99
C TYR A 36 -4.48 0.61 10.32
N SER A 37 -4.19 -0.21 9.32
CA SER A 37 -3.42 -1.45 9.50
C SER A 37 -1.94 -1.17 9.74
N ASP A 38 -1.27 -2.13 10.36
CA ASP A 38 0.19 -2.17 10.44
C ASP A 38 0.72 -3.02 9.29
N LEU A 39 1.26 -2.36 8.26
CA LEU A 39 1.85 -2.97 7.06
C LEU A 39 3.37 -2.77 7.02
N ARG A 40 3.99 -2.53 8.18
CA ARG A 40 5.44 -2.35 8.24
C ARG A 40 6.13 -3.59 7.69
N ASP A 41 7.08 -3.36 6.79
CA ASP A 41 7.88 -4.40 6.15
C ASP A 41 7.04 -5.49 5.43
N ALA A 42 5.75 -5.21 5.15
CA ALA A 42 4.87 -6.11 4.40
C ALA A 42 5.19 -6.04 2.90
N SER A 43 4.95 -7.14 2.19
CA SER A 43 5.25 -7.25 0.76
C SER A 43 4.04 -7.75 -0.05
N PHE A 44 3.74 -7.03 -1.12
CA PHE A 44 2.73 -7.37 -2.12
C PHE A 44 3.42 -7.52 -3.47
N LYS A 45 3.34 -8.71 -4.06
CA LYS A 45 3.94 -9.04 -5.36
C LYS A 45 2.86 -9.56 -6.29
N ASN A 46 2.75 -9.00 -7.50
CA ASN A 46 1.75 -9.41 -8.49
C ASN A 46 0.32 -9.41 -7.94
N CYS A 47 -0.03 -8.39 -7.16
CA CYS A 47 -1.33 -8.32 -6.51
C CYS A 47 -2.29 -7.34 -7.20
N SER A 48 -3.56 -7.72 -7.29
CA SER A 48 -4.66 -6.82 -7.65
C SER A 48 -5.15 -6.09 -6.42
N LEU A 49 -4.80 -4.81 -6.31
CA LEU A 49 -5.10 -3.91 -5.18
C LEU A 49 -5.80 -2.62 -5.65
N SER A 50 -6.32 -2.58 -6.87
CA SER A 50 -7.06 -1.42 -7.41
C SER A 50 -8.10 -0.93 -6.40
N MET A 51 -8.29 0.38 -6.29
CA MET A 51 -9.28 1.03 -5.40
C MET A 51 -9.16 0.69 -3.91
N SER A 52 -8.07 0.06 -3.46
CA SER A 52 -7.88 -0.31 -2.05
C SER A 52 -7.67 0.93 -1.16
N TYR A 53 -8.09 0.83 0.09
CA TYR A 53 -7.98 1.89 1.08
C TYR A 53 -6.85 1.61 2.06
N PHE A 54 -5.79 2.42 2.03
CA PHE A 54 -4.66 2.39 2.95
C PHE A 54 -4.68 3.59 3.91
N LYS A 55 -5.85 4.19 4.14
CA LYS A 55 -5.96 5.42 4.92
C LYS A 55 -5.41 5.21 6.33
N GLY A 56 -4.43 6.02 6.73
CA GLY A 56 -3.86 5.93 8.07
C GLY A 56 -3.03 4.67 8.33
N ALA A 57 -2.75 3.85 7.31
CA ALA A 57 -1.94 2.64 7.47
C ALA A 57 -0.47 2.99 7.74
N ASN A 58 0.22 2.14 8.50
CA ASN A 58 1.67 2.24 8.68
C ASN A 58 2.37 1.42 7.59
N CYS A 59 2.96 2.11 6.62
CA CYS A 59 3.55 1.55 5.40
C CYS A 59 5.08 1.68 5.38
N PHE A 60 5.73 1.91 6.52
CA PHE A 60 7.19 1.98 6.56
C PHE A 60 7.81 0.63 6.16
N GLY A 61 8.70 0.63 5.18
CA GLY A 61 9.35 -0.56 4.65
C GLY A 61 8.47 -1.39 3.69
N ILE A 62 7.26 -0.92 3.35
CA ILE A 62 6.34 -1.69 2.51
C ILE A 62 6.93 -1.93 1.11
N GLU A 63 6.71 -3.11 0.55
CA GLU A 63 7.00 -3.45 -0.84
C GLU A 63 5.71 -3.65 -1.63
N PHE A 64 5.56 -2.90 -2.72
CA PHE A 64 4.62 -3.19 -3.80
C PHE A 64 5.44 -3.40 -5.08
N ARG A 65 5.36 -4.61 -5.65
CA ARG A 65 6.05 -4.96 -6.89
C ARG A 65 5.07 -5.54 -7.88
N GLU A 66 5.03 -4.96 -9.09
CA GLU A 66 4.20 -5.45 -10.20
C GLU A 66 2.70 -5.56 -9.81
N CYS A 67 2.23 -4.64 -8.95
CA CYS A 67 0.86 -4.62 -8.46
C CYS A 67 -0.02 -3.65 -9.26
N ASP A 68 -1.32 -3.94 -9.34
CA ASP A 68 -2.31 -2.95 -9.74
C ASP A 68 -2.78 -2.16 -8.50
N LEU A 69 -2.45 -0.88 -8.44
CA LEU A 69 -2.80 0.05 -7.37
C LEU A 69 -3.63 1.23 -7.91
N LYS A 70 -4.29 1.05 -9.05
CA LYS A 70 -5.11 2.09 -9.69
C LYS A 70 -6.14 2.65 -8.71
N GLY A 71 -6.15 3.96 -8.50
CA GLY A 71 -7.11 4.59 -7.60
C GLY A 71 -6.96 4.24 -6.13
N ALA A 72 -5.88 3.55 -5.72
CA ALA A 72 -5.62 3.24 -4.33
C ALA A 72 -5.46 4.52 -3.50
N ASN A 73 -5.94 4.51 -2.25
CA ASN A 73 -5.97 5.68 -1.40
C ASN A 73 -5.02 5.55 -0.22
N PHE A 74 -3.90 6.29 -0.26
CA PHE A 74 -2.88 6.34 0.80
C PHE A 74 -2.99 7.60 1.68
N ALA A 75 -4.15 8.28 1.70
CA ALA A 75 -4.32 9.47 2.51
C ALA A 75 -4.03 9.19 4.00
N GLN A 76 -3.21 10.05 4.62
CA GLN A 76 -2.80 9.92 6.03
C GLN A 76 -1.99 8.65 6.35
N ALA A 77 -1.57 7.87 5.35
CA ALA A 77 -0.65 6.76 5.59
C ALA A 77 0.70 7.29 6.13
N SER A 78 1.51 6.41 6.68
CA SER A 78 2.86 6.75 7.11
C SER A 78 3.87 5.84 6.41
N PHE A 79 4.65 6.40 5.50
CA PHE A 79 5.82 5.74 4.91
C PHE A 79 7.11 6.05 5.69
N MET A 80 6.99 6.83 6.77
CA MET A 80 8.11 7.26 7.59
C MET A 80 8.16 6.48 8.91
N ASN A 81 9.39 6.22 9.36
CA ASN A 81 9.68 5.81 10.72
C ASN A 81 10.42 6.94 11.43
N GLN A 82 9.89 7.32 12.59
CA GLN A 82 10.48 8.37 13.42
C GLN A 82 11.51 7.75 14.36
N VAL A 83 12.77 8.14 14.20
CA VAL A 83 13.87 7.68 15.06
C VAL A 83 14.09 8.64 16.24
N SER A 84 13.82 9.93 16.04
CA SER A 84 13.86 10.93 17.11
C SER A 84 12.92 12.10 16.80
N ASN A 85 12.80 13.06 17.73
CA ASN A 85 12.02 14.28 17.53
C ASN A 85 12.41 15.11 16.29
N ARG A 86 13.59 14.87 15.71
CA ARG A 86 14.09 15.62 14.54
C ARG A 86 14.48 14.74 13.36
N MET A 87 14.43 13.41 13.49
CA MET A 87 14.87 12.51 12.44
C MET A 87 13.81 11.49 12.07
N TYR A 88 13.47 11.49 10.79
CA TYR A 88 12.62 10.51 10.13
C TYR A 88 13.35 9.88 8.95
N PHE A 89 13.07 8.60 8.73
CA PHE A 89 13.47 7.87 7.53
C PHE A 89 12.21 7.45 6.80
N CYS A 90 12.16 7.66 5.50
CA CYS A 90 11.13 7.05 4.67
C CYS A 90 11.71 5.80 4.03
N SER A 91 10.92 4.74 3.98
CA SER A 91 11.27 3.53 3.25
C SER A 91 9.98 2.95 2.68
N ALA A 92 9.97 2.75 1.38
CA ALA A 92 8.98 1.98 0.64
C ALA A 92 9.56 1.66 -0.73
N TYR A 93 9.19 0.51 -1.26
CA TYR A 93 9.61 0.05 -2.58
C TYR A 93 8.34 -0.16 -3.41
N ILE A 94 8.03 0.78 -4.28
CA ILE A 94 6.85 0.72 -5.16
C ILE A 94 7.38 0.69 -6.59
N THR A 95 7.33 -0.47 -7.24
CA THR A 95 8.01 -0.69 -8.52
C THR A 95 7.16 -1.48 -9.48
N GLY A 96 7.20 -1.14 -10.78
CA GLY A 96 6.40 -1.82 -11.80
C GLY A 96 4.88 -1.73 -11.57
N CYS A 97 4.41 -0.80 -10.74
CA CYS A 97 3.01 -0.74 -10.33
C CYS A 97 2.19 0.20 -11.22
N ASN A 98 0.91 -0.10 -11.34
CA ASN A 98 -0.07 0.84 -11.87
C ASN A 98 -0.57 1.76 -10.74
N LEU A 99 -0.12 3.01 -10.70
CA LEU A 99 -0.51 4.04 -9.74
C LEU A 99 -1.43 5.10 -10.34
N SER A 100 -1.99 4.89 -11.54
CA SER A 100 -2.91 5.85 -12.15
C SER A 100 -4.06 6.16 -11.19
N TYR A 101 -4.32 7.45 -10.95
CA TYR A 101 -5.33 7.96 -10.00
C TYR A 101 -5.09 7.62 -8.51
N ALA A 102 -3.94 7.03 -8.15
CA ALA A 102 -3.64 6.75 -6.75
C ALA A 102 -3.45 8.06 -5.97
N ASN A 103 -3.99 8.10 -4.75
CA ASN A 103 -3.94 9.28 -3.89
C ASN A 103 -2.78 9.18 -2.90
N PHE A 104 -1.73 9.95 -3.15
CA PHE A 104 -0.59 10.17 -2.24
C PHE A 104 -0.56 11.61 -1.68
N GLU A 105 -1.70 12.30 -1.56
CA GLU A 105 -1.74 13.68 -1.08
C GLU A 105 -1.10 13.77 0.31
N ARG A 106 -0.14 14.72 0.44
CA ARG A 106 0.61 15.01 1.67
C ARG A 106 1.39 13.82 2.24
N GLN A 107 1.74 12.85 1.40
CA GLN A 107 2.59 11.73 1.79
C GLN A 107 4.07 12.07 1.61
N CYS A 108 4.88 11.78 2.62
CA CYS A 108 6.34 11.92 2.54
C CYS A 108 6.95 10.66 1.90
N ILE A 109 7.07 10.67 0.58
CA ILE A 109 7.63 9.54 -0.22
C ILE A 109 8.89 9.92 -1.01
N GLU A 110 9.47 11.09 -0.75
CA GLU A 110 10.62 11.65 -1.49
C GLU A 110 11.90 10.78 -1.45
N LYS A 111 12.03 9.92 -0.43
CA LYS A 111 13.15 8.98 -0.25
C LYS A 111 12.77 7.52 -0.48
N CYS A 112 11.59 7.27 -1.03
CA CYS A 112 11.14 5.93 -1.37
C CYS A 112 11.56 5.59 -2.80
N ASP A 113 11.71 4.29 -3.07
CA ASP A 113 12.02 3.79 -4.41
C ASP A 113 10.72 3.67 -5.20
N LEU A 114 10.54 4.55 -6.20
CA LEU A 114 9.28 4.73 -6.94
C LEU A 114 9.43 4.58 -8.48
N PHE A 115 10.36 3.74 -8.94
CA PHE A 115 10.67 3.61 -10.37
C PHE A 115 9.71 2.66 -11.11
N GLU A 116 9.67 2.78 -12.45
CA GLU A 116 8.90 1.91 -13.34
C GLU A 116 7.37 1.87 -13.08
N ASN A 117 6.84 2.88 -12.40
CA ASN A 117 5.40 2.99 -12.15
C ASN A 117 4.68 3.79 -13.24
N ARG A 118 3.42 3.42 -13.51
CA ARG A 118 2.50 4.23 -14.31
C ARG A 118 1.71 5.16 -13.40
N TRP A 119 1.83 6.48 -13.59
CA TRP A 119 1.21 7.49 -12.71
C TRP A 119 -0.04 8.17 -13.29
N ILE A 120 -0.22 8.14 -14.61
CA ILE A 120 -1.29 8.83 -15.36
C ILE A 120 -2.13 7.80 -16.09
#